data_AF-A0A7S0CNB0-F1
#
_entry.id   AF-A0A7S0CNB0-F1
#
_cell.length_a   1.000
_cell.length_b   1.000
_cell.length_c   1.000
_cell.angle_alpha   90.00
_cell.angle_beta   90.00
_cell.angle_gamma   90.00
#
_symmetry.space_group_name_H-M   'P 1'
#
loop_
_entity.id
_entity.type
_entity.pdbx_description
1 polymer ?
#
loop_
_entity_poly.entity_id
_entity_poly.type
_entity_poly.pdbx_seq_one_letter_code
_entity_poly.pdbx_strand_id
1 'polypeptide(L)'
;KGLNGEEVILFNVCAGLEPGQSLDEKLASRMRKLDAEKIRMINNASDWLLHYLPHTLVKINRVSFGLLNDEWIAEASGNDVYLSRSRLLLAVPYLGKDMPSRSSEFSHPDIQIGLTVLAYAYSGLRWSDFSRLITELRLALLRESGPMKKRPSSLLYND
;
A
#
# COMPACT_ATOMS: atom_id res chain seq x y z
N LYS A 1 0.92 -20.25 22.65
CA LYS A 1 -0.52 -19.95 22.61
C LYS A 1 -0.68 -18.83 21.59
N GLY A 2 -1.18 -19.14 20.40
CA GLY A 2 -1.32 -18.16 19.33
C GLY A 2 -2.34 -17.11 19.73
N LEU A 3 -1.98 -15.84 19.58
CA LEU A 3 -2.90 -14.71 19.75
C LEU A 3 -4.06 -14.87 18.76
N ASN A 4 -5.29 -14.69 19.23
CA ASN A 4 -6.47 -14.70 18.36
C ASN A 4 -6.30 -13.59 17.30
N GLY A 5 -6.79 -13.82 16.08
CA GLY A 5 -6.62 -12.88 14.96
C GLY A 5 -7.10 -11.45 15.25
N GLU A 6 -8.01 -11.28 16.23
CA GLU A 6 -8.48 -9.97 16.72
C GLU A 6 -7.53 -9.31 17.72
N GLU A 7 -6.75 -10.09 18.48
CA GLU A 7 -5.78 -9.59 19.48
C GLU A 7 -4.50 -9.08 18.81
N VAL A 8 -4.08 -9.71 17.71
CA VAL A 8 -2.92 -9.28 16.90
C VAL A 8 -3.17 -7.92 16.24
N ILE A 9 -4.42 -7.59 15.96
CA ILE A 9 -4.82 -6.37 15.24
C ILE A 9 -4.66 -5.10 16.11
N LEU A 10 -4.68 -5.22 17.43
CA LEU A 10 -4.42 -4.11 18.36
C LEU A 10 -2.94 -3.93 18.73
N PHE A 11 -2.08 -4.88 18.33
CA PHE A 11 -0.72 -5.00 18.89
C PHE A 11 0.19 -3.81 18.57
N ASN A 12 0.16 -3.25 17.36
CA ASN A 12 1.12 -2.20 16.96
C ASN A 12 0.71 -0.78 17.37
N VAL A 13 -0.60 -0.48 17.44
CA VAL A 13 -1.06 0.79 18.03
C VAL A 13 -0.78 0.82 19.54
N CYS A 14 -0.85 -0.35 20.20
CA CYS A 14 -0.50 -0.51 21.60
C CYS A 14 1.01 -0.66 21.87
N ALA A 15 1.86 -0.89 20.86
CA ALA A 15 3.30 -1.06 21.05
C ALA A 15 4.00 0.24 21.53
N GLY A 16 3.34 1.39 21.42
CA GLY A 16 3.76 2.65 22.03
C GLY A 16 3.18 2.93 23.42
N LEU A 17 2.41 2.00 24.01
CA LEU A 17 1.89 2.11 25.37
C LEU A 17 2.90 1.51 26.36
N GLU A 18 3.23 2.25 27.40
CA GLU A 18 4.06 1.75 28.50
C GLU A 18 3.38 0.56 29.20
N PRO A 19 4.13 -0.39 29.79
CA PRO A 19 3.55 -1.48 30.55
C PRO A 19 2.60 -0.96 31.65
N GLY A 20 1.29 -1.23 31.50
CA GLY A 20 0.25 -0.78 32.44
C GLY A 20 -0.64 0.37 31.93
N GLN A 21 -0.36 0.95 30.77
CA GLN A 21 -1.31 1.86 30.11
C GLN A 21 -2.37 1.07 29.32
N SER A 22 -3.64 1.34 29.61
CA SER A 22 -4.75 0.88 28.76
C SER A 22 -4.89 1.78 27.56
N LEU A 23 -5.30 1.22 26.42
CA LEU A 23 -5.70 2.00 25.25
C LEU A 23 -6.84 2.95 25.67
N ASP A 24 -6.77 4.22 25.27
CA ASP A 24 -7.86 5.18 25.49
C ASP A 24 -9.17 4.55 24.97
N GLU A 25 -10.20 4.50 25.82
CA GLU A 25 -11.50 3.89 25.51
C GLU A 25 -12.14 4.54 24.26
N LYS A 26 -11.84 5.83 24.03
CA LYS A 26 -12.26 6.55 22.83
C LYS A 26 -11.55 6.06 21.58
N LEU A 27 -10.28 5.69 21.67
CA LEU A 27 -9.52 5.12 20.55
C LEU A 27 -9.95 3.66 20.30
N ALA A 28 -10.11 2.87 21.35
CA ALA A 28 -10.58 1.48 21.28
C ALA A 28 -11.96 1.38 20.60
N SER A 29 -12.90 2.25 20.98
CA SER A 29 -14.23 2.31 20.38
C SER A 29 -14.23 2.73 18.90
N ARG A 30 -13.23 3.53 18.46
CA ARG A 30 -13.04 3.84 17.04
C ARG A 30 -12.45 2.64 16.29
N MET A 31 -11.42 2.00 16.83
CA MET A 31 -10.78 0.82 16.24
C MET A 31 -11.78 -0.33 16.03
N ARG A 32 -12.70 -0.55 16.96
CA ARG A 32 -13.78 -1.55 16.83
C ARG A 32 -14.74 -1.30 15.66
N LYS A 33 -14.80 -0.07 15.12
CA LYS A 33 -15.64 0.27 13.96
C LYS A 33 -14.91 0.11 12.62
N LEU A 34 -13.59 -0.07 12.64
CA LEU A 34 -12.79 -0.22 11.43
C LEU A 34 -12.83 -1.67 10.96
N ASP A 35 -12.82 -1.83 9.64
CA ASP A 35 -12.67 -3.12 9.00
C ASP A 35 -11.24 -3.65 9.15
N ALA A 36 -11.07 -4.98 9.15
CA ALA A 36 -9.79 -5.64 9.38
C ALA A 36 -8.70 -5.19 8.40
N GLU A 37 -9.06 -4.90 7.15
CA GLU A 37 -8.12 -4.37 6.15
C GLU A 37 -7.58 -3.00 6.53
N LYS A 38 -8.45 -2.11 7.00
CA LYS A 38 -8.06 -0.75 7.43
C LYS A 38 -7.13 -0.83 8.63
N ILE A 39 -7.36 -1.76 9.56
CA ILE A 39 -6.51 -1.90 10.73
C ILE A 39 -5.13 -2.48 10.36
N ARG A 40 -5.07 -3.45 9.44
CA ARG A 40 -3.78 -3.92 8.88
C ARG A 40 -2.99 -2.77 8.26
N MET A 41 -3.65 -1.87 7.53
CA MET A 41 -3.00 -0.71 6.92
C MET A 41 -2.45 0.27 7.98
N ILE A 42 -3.19 0.49 9.07
CA ILE A 42 -2.71 1.30 10.20
C ILE A 42 -1.49 0.66 10.86
N ASN A 43 -1.55 -0.65 11.14
CA ASN A 43 -0.43 -1.35 11.76
C ASN A 43 0.82 -1.31 10.88
N ASN A 44 0.67 -1.53 9.58
CA ASN A 44 1.76 -1.38 8.62
C ASN A 44 2.32 0.05 8.63
N ALA A 45 1.47 1.09 8.66
CA ALA A 45 1.93 2.47 8.75
C ALA A 45 2.71 2.75 10.05
N SER A 46 2.27 2.20 11.18
CA SER A 46 3.01 2.28 12.44
C SER A 46 4.36 1.58 12.36
N ASP A 47 4.44 0.38 11.80
CA ASP A 47 5.69 -0.35 11.61
C ASP A 47 6.65 0.38 10.67
N TRP A 48 6.11 1.03 9.65
CA TRP A 48 6.87 1.90 8.78
C TRP A 48 7.53 3.04 9.52
N LEU A 49 6.78 3.78 10.33
CA LEU A 49 7.31 4.93 11.05
C LEU A 49 8.30 4.54 12.14
N LEU A 50 8.06 3.44 12.84
CA LEU A 50 8.83 3.04 14.01
C LEU A 50 10.03 2.15 13.67
N HIS A 51 9.92 1.28 12.67
CA HIS A 51 10.91 0.25 12.38
C HIS A 51 11.53 0.40 10.99
N TYR A 52 10.72 0.40 9.94
CA TYR A 52 11.25 0.31 8.56
C TYR A 52 11.90 1.61 8.08
N LEU A 53 11.29 2.77 8.36
CA LEU A 53 11.82 4.05 7.93
C LEU A 53 13.15 4.39 8.63
N PRO A 54 13.28 4.28 9.97
CA PRO A 54 14.58 4.49 10.61
C PRO A 54 15.63 3.50 10.11
N HIS A 55 15.26 2.22 9.92
CA HIS A 55 16.17 1.20 9.41
C HIS A 55 16.70 1.53 8.00
N THR A 56 15.82 1.96 7.10
CA THR A 56 16.18 2.31 5.72
C THR A 56 17.01 3.59 5.64
N LEU A 57 16.72 4.59 6.47
CA LEU A 57 17.46 5.87 6.49
C LEU A 57 18.89 5.76 7.01
N VAL A 58 19.19 4.77 7.85
CA VAL A 58 20.57 4.50 8.32
C VAL A 58 21.44 3.89 7.21
N LYS A 59 20.84 3.35 6.15
CA LYS A 59 21.58 2.73 5.06
C LYS A 59 22.09 3.78 4.07
N ILE A 60 23.24 3.49 3.46
CA ILE A 60 23.75 4.28 2.35
C ILE A 60 22.75 4.17 1.20
N ASN A 61 22.27 5.31 0.69
CA ASN A 61 21.37 5.34 -0.45
C ASN A 61 22.09 4.86 -1.73
N ARG A 62 21.99 3.56 -2.01
CA ARG A 62 22.49 2.91 -3.23
C ARG A 62 21.37 2.55 -4.20
N VAL A 63 20.12 2.64 -3.73
CA VAL A 63 18.94 2.11 -4.41
C VAL A 63 17.91 3.23 -4.52
N SER A 64 17.60 3.64 -5.74
CA SER A 64 16.45 4.49 -6.03
C SER A 64 15.18 3.64 -6.12
N PHE A 65 13.99 4.21 -6.00
CA PHE A 65 12.75 3.46 -6.15
C PHE A 65 11.72 4.29 -6.93
N GLY A 66 10.78 3.63 -7.57
CA GLY A 66 9.73 4.29 -8.33
C GLY A 66 8.85 3.31 -9.10
N LEU A 67 7.86 3.86 -9.79
CA LEU A 67 7.00 3.10 -10.69
C LEU A 67 7.71 2.86 -12.03
N LEU A 68 7.34 1.79 -12.72
CA LEU A 68 7.78 1.58 -14.10
C LEU A 68 7.08 2.55 -15.04
N ASN A 69 7.83 3.22 -15.90
CA ASN A 69 7.27 4.10 -16.93
C ASN A 69 6.58 3.29 -18.03
N ASP A 70 5.56 3.87 -18.66
CA ASP A 70 4.81 3.23 -19.74
C ASP A 70 5.73 2.87 -20.95
N GLU A 71 6.74 3.70 -21.23
CA GLU A 71 7.75 3.45 -22.28
C GLU A 71 8.53 2.15 -22.03
N TRP A 72 8.99 1.93 -20.79
CA TRP A 72 9.71 0.73 -20.39
C TRP A 72 8.83 -0.51 -20.44
N ILE A 73 7.56 -0.37 -20.09
CA ILE A 73 6.60 -1.47 -20.16
C ILE A 73 6.36 -1.85 -21.63
N ALA A 74 6.26 -0.87 -22.53
CA ALA A 74 6.13 -1.10 -23.97
C ALA A 74 7.38 -1.77 -24.56
N GLU A 75 8.58 -1.31 -24.20
CA GLU A 75 9.84 -1.90 -24.65
C GLU A 75 10.03 -3.33 -24.13
N ALA A 76 9.74 -3.58 -22.85
CA ALA A 76 9.80 -4.92 -22.27
C ALA A 76 8.81 -5.89 -22.95
N SER A 77 7.62 -5.39 -23.32
CA SER A 77 6.62 -6.18 -24.06
C SER A 77 7.07 -6.48 -25.50
N GLY A 78 7.82 -5.58 -26.13
CA GLY A 78 8.39 -5.79 -27.47
C GLY A 78 9.57 -6.77 -27.49
N ASN A 79 10.27 -6.91 -26.37
CA ASN A 79 11.45 -7.78 -26.22
C ASN A 79 11.14 -9.14 -25.56
N ASP A 80 9.86 -9.55 -25.50
CA ASP A 80 9.39 -10.79 -24.82
C ASP A 80 9.87 -10.92 -23.35
N VAL A 81 10.08 -9.79 -22.67
CA VAL A 81 10.46 -9.79 -21.26
C VAL A 81 9.19 -9.89 -20.42
N TYR A 82 9.01 -11.01 -19.71
CA TYR A 82 7.88 -11.20 -18.81
C TYR A 82 7.95 -10.27 -17.58
N LEU A 83 6.99 -9.34 -17.49
CA LEU A 83 6.78 -8.49 -16.32
C LEU A 83 5.61 -9.01 -15.48
N SER A 84 5.87 -9.36 -14.23
CA SER A 84 4.81 -9.80 -13.31
C SER A 84 3.85 -8.65 -12.98
N ARG A 85 2.58 -8.97 -12.69
CA ARG A 85 1.56 -7.97 -12.33
C ARG A 85 1.98 -7.10 -11.15
N SER A 86 2.62 -7.69 -10.14
CA SER A 86 3.13 -6.94 -8.98
C SER A 86 4.21 -5.94 -9.38
N ARG A 87 5.09 -6.29 -10.34
CA ARG A 87 6.15 -5.41 -10.83
C ARG A 87 5.61 -4.21 -11.62
N LEU A 88 4.44 -4.36 -12.25
CA LEU A 88 3.79 -3.26 -12.98
C LEU A 88 3.13 -2.24 -12.04
N LEU A 89 2.60 -2.70 -10.89
CA LEU A 89 1.75 -1.88 -10.01
C LEU A 89 2.45 -1.36 -8.75
N LEU A 90 3.49 -2.06 -8.28
CA LEU A 90 4.24 -1.70 -7.08
C LEU A 90 5.51 -0.93 -7.44
N ALA A 91 5.99 -0.14 -6.49
CA ALA A 91 7.32 0.44 -6.59
C ALA A 91 8.38 -0.68 -6.71
N VAL A 92 9.32 -0.46 -7.63
CA VAL A 92 10.46 -1.33 -7.86
C VAL A 92 11.72 -0.65 -7.32
N PRO A 93 12.54 -1.34 -6.50
CA PRO A 93 13.85 -0.83 -6.11
C PRO A 93 14.87 -1.00 -7.25
N TYR A 94 15.50 0.10 -7.66
CA TYR A 94 16.51 0.21 -8.69
C TYR A 94 17.91 0.45 -8.10
N LEU A 95 18.90 -0.39 -8.44
CA LEU A 95 20.32 -0.05 -8.32
C LEU A 95 20.71 0.82 -9.52
N GLY A 96 20.76 2.14 -9.33
CA GLY A 96 21.00 3.07 -10.44
C GLY A 96 19.88 3.06 -11.49
N LYS A 97 20.14 3.61 -12.68
CA LYS A 97 19.09 3.86 -13.69
C LYS A 97 18.45 2.58 -14.26
N ASP A 98 19.15 1.43 -14.27
CA ASP A 98 18.73 0.30 -15.12
C ASP A 98 18.84 -1.13 -14.55
N MET A 99 19.15 -1.33 -13.25
CA MET A 99 19.19 -2.70 -12.67
C MET A 99 18.29 -2.87 -11.45
N PRO A 100 17.42 -3.90 -11.40
CA PRO A 100 16.67 -4.22 -10.19
C PRO A 100 17.62 -4.64 -9.07
N SER A 101 17.38 -4.16 -7.84
CA SER A 101 18.22 -4.51 -6.69
C SER A 101 18.17 -6.00 -6.36
N ARG A 102 19.32 -6.62 -6.09
CA ARG A 102 19.43 -7.99 -5.54
C ARG A 102 19.23 -8.04 -4.01
N SER A 103 19.13 -6.90 -3.34
CA SER A 103 19.07 -6.86 -1.88
C SER A 103 17.69 -7.28 -1.37
N SER A 104 17.66 -8.36 -0.58
CA SER A 104 16.44 -8.89 0.07
C SER A 104 15.75 -7.89 1.00
N GLU A 105 16.44 -6.82 1.43
CA GLU A 105 15.92 -5.85 2.40
C GLU A 105 14.77 -4.97 1.84
N PHE A 106 14.75 -4.73 0.53
CA PHE A 106 13.66 -4.01 -0.14
C PHE A 106 12.61 -4.95 -0.75
N SER A 107 12.81 -6.26 -0.60
CA SER A 107 11.90 -7.30 -1.10
C SER A 107 10.83 -7.68 -0.07
N HIS A 108 10.88 -7.13 1.14
CA HIS A 108 9.84 -7.37 2.14
C HIS A 108 8.52 -6.73 1.67
N PRO A 109 7.38 -7.46 1.69
CA PRO A 109 6.11 -6.93 1.17
C PRO A 109 5.68 -5.64 1.86
N ASP A 110 5.88 -5.53 3.18
CA ASP A 110 5.54 -4.31 3.92
C ASP A 110 6.41 -3.12 3.48
N ILE A 111 7.71 -3.33 3.26
CA ILE A 111 8.63 -2.32 2.72
C ILE A 111 8.27 -1.98 1.27
N GLN A 112 7.75 -2.93 0.50
CA GLN A 112 7.32 -2.65 -0.86
C GLN A 112 6.02 -1.82 -0.89
N ILE A 113 5.09 -2.06 0.05
CA ILE A 113 3.85 -1.29 0.15
C ILE A 113 4.13 0.18 0.45
N GLY A 114 4.95 0.50 1.46
CA GLY A 114 5.23 1.91 1.76
C GLY A 114 6.10 2.59 0.71
N LEU A 115 7.06 1.90 0.07
CA LEU A 115 7.76 2.45 -1.10
C LEU A 115 6.79 2.75 -2.25
N THR A 116 5.76 1.92 -2.43
CA THR A 116 4.71 2.14 -3.45
C THR A 116 3.89 3.39 -3.13
N VAL A 117 3.48 3.56 -1.87
CA VAL A 117 2.77 4.78 -1.42
C VAL A 117 3.64 6.03 -1.64
N LEU A 118 4.92 5.98 -1.27
CA LEU A 118 5.86 7.08 -1.50
C LEU A 118 6.08 7.37 -2.99
N ALA A 119 6.17 6.33 -3.82
CA ALA A 119 6.33 6.51 -5.26
C ALA A 119 5.13 7.22 -5.89
N TYR A 120 3.90 6.87 -5.49
CA TYR A 120 2.70 7.60 -5.92
C TYR A 120 2.65 9.03 -5.34
N ALA A 121 3.16 9.26 -4.13
CA ALA A 121 3.21 10.59 -3.53
C ALA A 121 4.19 11.52 -4.27
N TYR A 122 5.32 11.00 -4.74
CA TYR A 122 6.32 11.80 -5.46
C TYR A 122 6.03 11.94 -6.96
N SER A 123 5.61 10.86 -7.62
CA SER A 123 5.47 10.82 -9.08
C SER A 123 4.02 10.99 -9.55
N GLY A 124 3.04 10.93 -8.64
CA GLY A 124 1.63 10.89 -8.99
C GLY A 124 1.19 9.56 -9.59
N LEU A 125 -0.09 9.47 -9.94
CA LEU A 125 -0.69 8.30 -10.59
C LEU A 125 -0.40 8.35 -12.10
N ARG A 126 0.06 7.23 -12.67
CA ARG A 126 0.23 7.11 -14.13
C ARG A 126 -1.12 7.22 -14.83
N TRP A 127 -1.13 7.75 -16.04
CA TRP A 127 -2.37 7.92 -16.80
C TRP A 127 -3.05 6.57 -17.11
N SER A 128 -2.24 5.54 -17.37
CA SER A 128 -2.67 4.15 -17.55
C SER A 128 -3.40 3.61 -16.32
N ASP A 129 -2.81 3.77 -15.13
CA ASP A 129 -3.40 3.38 -13.85
C ASP A 129 -4.68 4.15 -13.55
N PHE A 130 -4.68 5.47 -13.79
CA PHE A 130 -5.86 6.31 -13.60
C PHE A 130 -7.02 5.87 -14.50
N SER A 131 -6.75 5.67 -15.79
CA SER A 131 -7.75 5.23 -16.76
C SER A 131 -8.36 3.87 -16.37
N ARG A 132 -7.51 2.97 -15.87
CA ARG A 132 -7.94 1.67 -15.34
C ARG A 132 -8.82 1.82 -14.10
N LEU A 133 -8.42 2.65 -13.14
CA LEU A 133 -9.20 2.91 -11.92
C LEU A 133 -10.59 3.45 -12.24
N ILE A 134 -10.69 4.45 -13.11
CA ILE A 134 -11.97 5.02 -13.55
C ILE A 134 -12.84 3.97 -14.23
N THR A 135 -12.24 3.10 -15.04
CA THR A 135 -12.95 2.00 -15.70
C THR A 135 -13.49 1.01 -14.68
N GLU A 136 -12.69 0.60 -13.70
CA GLU A 136 -13.10 -0.31 -12.63
C GLU A 136 -14.22 0.31 -11.76
N LEU A 137 -14.10 1.59 -11.39
CA LEU A 137 -15.16 2.32 -10.67
C LEU A 137 -16.47 2.40 -11.47
N ARG A 138 -16.38 2.69 -12.78
CA ARG A 138 -17.55 2.71 -13.67
C ARG A 138 -18.19 1.33 -13.75
N LEU A 139 -17.39 0.27 -13.88
CA LEU A 139 -17.89 -1.11 -13.95
C LEU A 139 -18.57 -1.53 -12.64
N ALA A 140 -17.99 -1.16 -11.49
CA ALA A 140 -18.62 -1.40 -10.18
C ALA A 140 -19.98 -0.71 -10.09
N LEU A 141 -20.05 0.57 -10.48
CA LEU A 141 -21.32 1.31 -10.51
C LEU A 141 -22.35 0.67 -11.45
N LEU A 142 -21.93 0.23 -12.64
CA LEU A 142 -22.82 -0.37 -13.64
C LEU A 142 -23.33 -1.77 -13.26
N ARG A 143 -22.55 -2.54 -12.48
CA ARG A 143 -22.94 -3.86 -11.98
C ARG A 143 -24.13 -3.78 -11.01
N GLU A 144 -24.24 -2.68 -10.29
CA GLU A 144 -25.31 -2.46 -9.32
C GLU A 144 -26.62 -2.06 -10.02
N SER A 145 -27.75 -2.61 -9.57
CA SER A 145 -29.07 -2.33 -10.11
C SER A 145 -29.73 -1.11 -9.43
N GLY A 146 -30.74 -0.52 -10.08
CA GLY A 146 -31.51 0.61 -9.55
C GLY A 146 -30.98 2.00 -9.94
N PRO A 147 -31.57 3.09 -9.41
CA PRO A 147 -31.21 4.46 -9.78
C PRO A 147 -29.77 4.83 -9.39
N MET A 148 -28.99 5.38 -10.32
CA MET A 148 -27.54 5.60 -10.14
C MET A 148 -27.15 6.35 -8.87
N LYS A 149 -27.90 7.41 -8.50
CA LYS A 149 -27.61 8.23 -7.31
C LYS A 149 -27.80 7.51 -5.97
N LYS A 150 -28.54 6.39 -5.95
CA LYS A 150 -28.84 5.61 -4.74
C LYS A 150 -28.01 4.33 -4.64
N ARG A 151 -27.15 4.08 -5.64
CA ARG A 151 -26.30 2.90 -5.69
C ARG A 151 -25.21 2.97 -4.62
N PRO A 152 -24.87 1.87 -3.94
CA PRO A 152 -23.86 1.88 -2.89
C PRO A 152 -22.50 2.40 -3.38
N SER A 153 -22.07 2.06 -4.60
CA SER A 153 -20.83 2.61 -5.19
C SER A 153 -20.87 4.15 -5.34
N SER A 154 -22.04 4.73 -5.59
CA SER A 154 -22.20 6.19 -5.68
C SER A 154 -22.26 6.86 -4.31
N LEU A 155 -22.78 6.18 -3.29
CA LEU A 155 -22.91 6.73 -1.93
C LEU A 155 -21.60 6.66 -1.15
N LEU A 156 -20.71 5.74 -1.49
CA LEU A 156 -19.43 5.51 -0.81
C LEU A 156 -18.54 6.77 -0.71
N TYR A 157 -18.68 7.71 -1.64
CA TYR A 157 -17.83 8.90 -1.75
C TYR A 157 -18.58 10.22 -1.52
N ASN A 158 -19.80 10.16 -0.98
CA ASN A 158 -20.62 11.34 -0.71
C ASN A 158 -20.43 11.93 0.71
N ASP A 159 -19.43 11.47 1.45
CA ASP A 159 -19.07 11.98 2.79
C ASP A 159 -18.46 13.39 2.74
#